data_AF-A0A0Q9NBX9-F1
#
_entry.id   AF-A0A0Q9NBX9-F1
#
_cell.length_a   1.000
_cell.length_b   1.000
_cell.length_c   1.000
_cell.angle_alpha   90.00
_cell.angle_beta   90.00
_cell.angle_gamma   90.00
#
_symmetry.space_group_name_H-M   'P 1'
#
loop_
_entity.id
_entity.type
_entity.pdbx_description
1 polymer ?
#
loop_
_entity_poly.entity_id
_entity_poly.type
_entity_poly.pdbx_seq_one_letter_code
_entity_poly.pdbx_strand_id
1 'polypeptide(L)' 'MGLWGYVLMSISMVVVWGAIITGIVLLARSLRAPSPGAPRPPSPLTAEDVLAERFARGEIDVAEYRNRLAVLRGQPGT' A
#
# COMPACT_ATOMS: atom_id res chain seq x y z
N MET A 1 -30.07 -23.12 26.61
CA MET A 1 -29.04 -22.05 26.53
C MET A 1 -29.71 -20.82 25.94
N GLY A 2 -29.94 -19.78 26.76
CA GLY A 2 -30.76 -18.63 26.36
C GLY A 2 -30.05 -17.73 25.33
N LEU A 3 -30.85 -16.96 24.58
CA LEU A 3 -30.41 -15.97 23.59
C LEU A 3 -29.29 -15.06 24.12
N TRP A 4 -29.36 -14.71 25.41
CA TRP A 4 -28.34 -13.92 26.12
C TRP A 4 -26.93 -14.55 26.11
N GLY A 5 -26.82 -15.88 26.22
CA GLY A 5 -25.54 -16.58 26.14
C GLY A 5 -24.95 -16.52 24.73
N TYR A 6 -25.78 -16.67 23.70
CA TYR A 6 -25.35 -16.55 22.30
C TYR A 6 -24.91 -15.13 21.95
N VAL A 7 -25.60 -14.11 22.47
CA VAL A 7 -25.23 -12.70 22.28
C VAL A 7 -23.90 -12.39 22.96
N LEU A 8 -23.71 -12.80 24.22
CA LEU A 8 -22.44 -12.58 24.92
C LEU A 8 -21.27 -13.31 24.23
N MET A 9 -21.51 -14.52 23.73
CA MET A 9 -20.51 -15.30 23.01
C MET A 9 -20.15 -14.69 21.64
N SER A 10 -21.12 -14.16 20.90
CA SER A 10 -20.84 -13.49 19.62
C SER A 10 -20.11 -12.18 19.82
N ILE A 11 -20.47 -11.40 20.83
CA ILE A 11 -19.78 -10.16 21.19
C ILE A 11 -18.34 -10.46 21.58
N SER A 12 -18.08 -11.43 22.45
CA SER A 12 -16.72 -11.76 22.87
C SER A 12 -15.87 -12.24 21.69
N MET A 13 -16.44 -13.03 20.79
CA MET A 13 -15.76 -13.47 19.56
C MET A 13 -15.35 -12.28 18.69
N VAL A 14 -16.27 -11.35 18.42
CA VAL A 14 -15.97 -10.15 17.61
C VAL A 14 -14.94 -9.25 18.30
N VAL A 15 -15.02 -9.08 19.62
CA VAL A 15 -14.04 -8.30 20.39
C VAL A 15 -12.64 -8.92 20.30
N VAL A 16 -12.53 -10.25 20.47
CA VAL A 16 -11.25 -10.96 20.36
C VAL A 16 -10.67 -10.81 18.95
N TRP A 17 -11.47 -11.07 17.91
CA TRP A 17 -11.02 -10.90 16.52
C TRP A 17 -10.67 -9.45 16.19
N GLY A 18 -11.47 -8.49 16.67
CA GLY A 18 -11.22 -7.07 16.52
C GLY A 18 -9.90 -6.66 17.16
N ALA A 19 -9.62 -7.15 18.37
CA ALA A 19 -8.35 -6.92 19.06
C ALA A 19 -7.17 -7.54 18.31
N ILE A 20 -7.30 -8.78 17.82
CA ILE A 20 -6.27 -9.46 17.02
C ILE A 20 -5.97 -8.67 15.74
N ILE A 21 -7.00 -8.32 14.96
CA ILE A 21 -6.85 -7.55 13.72
C ILE A 21 -6.23 -6.18 14.03
N THR A 22 -6.71 -5.49 15.07
CA THR A 22 -6.15 -4.19 15.48
C THR A 22 -4.68 -4.33 15.85
N GLY A 23 -4.30 -5.36 16.61
CA GLY A 23 -2.91 -5.65 16.96
C GLY A 23 -2.05 -5.90 15.71
N ILE A 24 -2.52 -6.74 14.78
CA ILE A 24 -1.83 -7.01 13.51
C ILE A 24 -1.69 -5.73 12.69
N VAL A 25 -2.74 -4.93 12.57
CA VAL A 25 -2.72 -3.67 11.82
C VAL A 25 -1.76 -2.67 12.46
N LEU A 26 -1.76 -2.54 13.79
CA LEU A 26 -0.84 -1.66 14.51
C LEU A 26 0.61 -2.11 14.36
N LEU A 27 0.87 -3.41 14.42
CA LEU A 27 2.21 -3.99 14.21
C LEU A 27 2.66 -3.83 12.75
N ALA A 28 1.81 -4.13 11.79
CA ALA A 28 2.10 -3.90 10.38
C ALA A 28 2.31 -2.40 10.10
N ARG A 29 1.52 -1.53 10.73
CA ARG A 29 1.66 -0.08 10.64
C ARG A 29 2.93 0.43 11.30
N SER A 30 3.39 -0.18 12.41
CA SER A 30 4.64 0.23 13.05
C SER A 30 5.86 -0.22 12.25
N LEU A 31 5.80 -1.42 11.64
CA LEU A 31 6.83 -1.90 10.71
C LEU A 31 6.85 -1.10 9.40
N ARG A 32 5.68 -0.64 8.94
CA ARG A 32 5.53 0.24 7.77
C ARG A 32 5.62 1.72 8.10
N ALA A 33 5.72 2.10 9.38
CA ALA A 33 5.79 3.49 9.78
C ALA A 33 7.08 4.03 9.16
N PRO A 34 6.99 4.92 8.17
CA PRO A 34 8.17 5.53 7.61
C PRO A 34 8.85 6.25 8.78
N SER A 35 10.15 6.02 8.97
CA SER A 35 10.96 6.83 9.86
C SER A 35 10.58 8.30 9.67
N PRO A 36 10.52 9.17 10.70
CA PRO A 36 10.05 10.56 10.57
C PRO A 36 10.78 11.45 9.53
N GLY A 37 11.71 10.90 8.73
CA GLY A 37 12.31 11.52 7.54
C GLY A 37 12.11 10.75 6.22
N ALA A 38 11.27 9.72 6.16
CA ALA A 38 10.98 8.98 4.93
C ALA A 38 9.76 9.59 4.21
N PRO A 39 9.88 9.98 2.92
CA PRO A 39 8.80 10.60 2.17
C PRO A 39 7.55 9.72 2.17
N ARG A 40 6.39 10.39 2.25
CA ARG A 40 5.01 9.90 2.10
C ARG A 40 4.94 8.72 1.11
N PRO A 41 4.13 7.67 1.37
CA PRO A 41 3.98 6.55 0.42
C PRO A 41 3.67 7.09 -0.98
N PRO A 42 4.39 6.63 -2.02
CA PRO A 42 4.13 7.07 -3.37
C PRO A 42 2.67 6.75 -3.69
N SER A 43 2.02 7.75 -4.29
CA SER A 43 0.80 7.60 -5.07
C SER A 43 0.89 6.36 -5.95
N PRO A 44 -0.23 5.70 -6.27
CA PRO A 44 -0.27 4.37 -6.88
C PRO A 44 0.77 4.23 -7.97
N LEU A 45 1.82 3.44 -7.68
CA LEU A 45 2.97 3.07 -8.53
C LEU A 45 2.74 3.53 -9.97
N THR A 46 3.05 4.81 -10.23
CA THR A 46 2.96 5.33 -11.58
C THR A 46 3.97 4.52 -12.38
N ALA A 47 3.65 4.20 -13.64
CA ALA A 47 4.53 3.43 -14.51
C ALA A 47 5.99 3.96 -14.55
N GLU A 48 6.16 5.21 -14.13
CA GLU A 48 7.40 5.93 -13.81
C GLU A 48 8.31 5.21 -12.80
N ASP A 49 7.78 4.67 -11.69
CA ASP A 49 8.57 3.98 -10.65
C ASP A 49 9.14 2.65 -11.19
N VAL A 50 8.36 1.93 -12.01
CA VAL A 50 8.80 0.70 -12.68
C VAL A 50 9.87 0.99 -13.74
N LEU A 51 9.80 2.15 -14.40
CA LEU A 51 10.80 2.61 -15.36
C LEU A 51 12.09 3.08 -14.67
N ALA A 52 12.00 3.76 -13.53
CA ALA A 52 13.14 4.21 -12.75
C ALA A 52 13.94 3.03 -12.16
N GLU A 53 13.25 2.00 -11.66
CA GLU A 53 13.87 0.77 -11.17
C GLU A 53 14.63 0.02 -12.28
N ARG A 54 14.06 -0.06 -13.50
CA ARG A 54 14.72 -0.70 -14.66
C ARG A 54 15.85 0.14 -15.27
N PHE A 55 15.74 1.47 -15.21
CA PHE A 55 16.81 2.38 -15.57
C PHE A 55 18.01 2.25 -14.62
N ALA A 56 17.76 2.21 -13.30
CA ALA A 56 18.79 2.01 -12.29
C ALA A 56 19.46 0.63 -12.41
N ARG A 57 18.72 -0.37 -12.91
CA ARG A 57 19.23 -1.71 -13.23
C ARG A 57 19.95 -1.78 -14.58
N GLY A 58 19.93 -0.71 -15.39
CA GLY A 58 20.58 -0.64 -16.70
C GLY A 58 19.87 -1.42 -17.81
N GLU A 59 18.63 -1.87 -17.57
CA GLU A 59 17.85 -2.66 -18.54
C GLU A 59 17.15 -1.79 -19.60
N ILE A 60 17.09 -0.46 -19.39
CA ILE A 60 16.42 0.50 -20.28
C ILE A 60 17.33 1.73 -20.49
N ASP A 61 17.52 2.13 -21.76
CA ASP A 61 18.32 3.28 -22.15
C ASP A 61 17.58 4.63 -21.96
N VAL A 62 18.33 5.71 -21.72
CA VAL A 62 17.83 7.08 -21.43
C VAL A 62 16.89 7.58 -22.54
N ALA A 63 17.14 7.20 -23.79
CA ALA A 63 16.33 7.59 -24.94
C ALA A 63 14.90 7.03 -24.87
N GLU A 64 14.74 5.80 -24.39
CA GLU A 64 13.44 5.14 -24.31
C GLU A 64 12.62 5.62 -23.12
N TYR A 65 13.28 5.95 -22.00
CA TYR A 65 12.65 6.62 -20.85
C TYR A 65 12.00 7.94 -21.27
N ARG A 66 12.71 8.78 -22.03
CA ARG A 66 12.20 10.08 -22.49
C ARG A 66 11.04 9.93 -23.48
N ASN A 67 11.08 8.92 -24.34
CA ASN A 67 10.02 8.67 -25.32
C ASN A 67 8.71 8.25 -24.63
N ARG A 68 8.76 7.33 -23.66
CA ARG A 68 7.56 6.89 -22.92
C ARG A 68 6.98 7.98 -22.01
N LEU A 69 7.83 8.83 -21.44
CA LEU A 69 7.42 9.98 -20.63
C LEU A 69 6.71 11.05 -21.48
N ALA A 70 7.16 11.26 -22.72
CA ALA A 70 6.52 12.17 -23.66
C ALA A 70 5.14 11.66 -24.10
N VAL A 71 4.99 10.34 -24.32
CA VAL A 71 3.69 9.71 -24.60
C VAL A 71 2.74 9.84 -23.42
N LEU A 72 3.20 9.59 -22.18
CA LEU A 72 2.37 9.66 -20.98
C LEU A 72 1.89 11.09 -20.68
N ARG A 73 2.72 12.11 -20.94
CA ARG A 73 2.31 13.54 -20.82
C ARG A 73 1.44 14.03 -21.97
N GLY A 74 1.61 13.46 -23.16
CA GLY A 74 0.81 13.77 -24.35
C GLY A 74 -0.60 13.18 -24.29
N GLN A 75 -0.85 12.25 -23.37
CA GLN A 75 -2.16 11.67 -23.11
C GLN A 75 -2.68 12.15 -21.73
N PRO A 76 -3.08 13.43 -21.61
CA PRO A 76 -3.81 13.89 -20.44
C PRO A 76 -5.11 13.09 -20.37
N GLY A 77 -5.27 12.31 -19.30
CA GLY A 77 -6.48 11.54 -19.06
C GLY A 77 -7.71 12.44 -19.06
N THR A 78 -8.59 12.26 -20.04
CA THR A 78 -10.01 12.61 -19.98
C THR A 78 -10.78 11.44 -19.41
#